data_AF-A0AAD6FIW5-F1
#
_entry.id   AF-A0AAD6FIW5-F1
#
_cell.length_a   1.000
_cell.length_b   1.000
_cell.length_c   1.000
_cell.angle_alpha   90.00
_cell.angle_beta   90.00
_cell.angle_gamma   90.00
#
_symmetry.space_group_name_H-M   'P 1'
#
loop_
_entity.id
_entity.type
_entity.pdbx_description
1 polymer ?
#
loop_
_entity_poly.entity_id
_entity_poly.type
_entity_poly.pdbx_seq_one_letter_code
_entity_poly.pdbx_strand_id
1 'polypeptide(L)'
;MSPMGIRLSPLGLGLFCLLGVGVIYHLYAGVISNHIAAFRQRRTVDLRDLLAVSVEAALLGGTEVKKVRDENSLNEKSKGKTKEGANELLTTGDLQSHRKMFNIISNTFPEVN
;
A
#
# COMPACT_ATOMS: atom_id res chain seq x y z
N MET A 1 56.84 -2.38 -32.41
CA MET A 1 56.17 -1.24 -31.73
C MET A 1 56.38 -1.43 -30.24
N SER A 2 57.35 -0.71 -29.67
CA SER A 2 57.71 -0.85 -28.26
C SER A 2 56.59 -0.28 -27.38
N PRO A 3 56.18 -0.98 -26.32
CA PRO A 3 55.11 -0.50 -25.45
C PRO A 3 55.58 0.78 -24.73
N MET A 4 54.74 1.82 -24.74
CA MET A 4 54.98 3.06 -24.00
C MET A 4 55.12 2.73 -22.51
N GLY A 5 56.34 2.83 -21.98
CA GLY A 5 56.63 2.67 -20.56
C GLY A 5 56.10 3.87 -19.78
N ILE A 6 54.86 3.77 -19.30
CA ILE A 6 54.30 4.76 -18.37
C ILE A 6 55.06 4.63 -17.05
N ARG A 7 55.83 5.65 -16.67
CA ARG A 7 56.46 5.74 -15.33
C ARG A 7 55.37 6.11 -14.32
N LEU A 8 54.62 5.11 -13.87
CA LEU A 8 53.56 5.29 -12.88
C LEU A 8 54.22 5.50 -11.51
N SER A 9 54.09 6.71 -10.95
CA SER A 9 54.52 6.96 -9.57
C SER A 9 53.59 6.19 -8.62
N PRO A 10 54.13 5.34 -7.71
CA PRO A 10 53.32 4.55 -6.80
C PRO A 10 52.42 5.43 -5.91
N LEU A 11 52.87 6.65 -5.61
CA LEU A 11 52.08 7.63 -4.85
C LEU A 11 50.89 8.17 -5.65
N GLY A 12 51.06 8.41 -6.95
CA GLY A 12 49.98 8.88 -7.83
C GLY A 12 48.90 7.82 -8.03
N LEU A 13 49.28 6.54 -8.14
CA LEU A 13 48.35 5.42 -8.21
C LEU A 13 47.54 5.28 -6.92
N GLY A 14 48.19 5.39 -5.76
CA GLY A 14 47.51 5.34 -4.46
C GLY A 14 46.47 6.45 -4.29
N LEU A 15 46.82 7.69 -4.69
CA LEU A 15 45.90 8.83 -4.63
C LEU A 15 44.69 8.64 -5.55
N PHE A 16 44.92 8.15 -6.77
CA PHE A 16 43.87 7.89 -7.74
C PHE A 16 42.92 6.77 -7.28
N CYS A 17 43.46 5.70 -6.71
CA CYS A 17 42.66 4.63 -6.12
C CYS A 17 41.80 5.12 -4.95
N LEU A 18 42.35 5.96 -4.06
CA LEU A 18 41.58 6.53 -2.94
C LEU A 18 40.43 7.43 -3.42
N LEU A 19 40.68 8.28 -4.43
CA LEU A 19 39.63 9.10 -5.03
C LEU A 19 38.56 8.23 -5.72
N GLY A 20 38.97 7.18 -6.45
CA GLY A 20 38.05 6.24 -7.07
C GLY A 20 37.15 5.54 -6.06
N VAL A 21 37.71 5.05 -4.95
CA VAL A 21 36.95 4.44 -3.86
C VAL A 21 36.00 5.46 -3.21
N GLY A 22 36.45 6.70 -2.99
CA GLY A 22 35.61 7.77 -2.46
C GLY A 22 34.41 8.11 -3.36
N VAL A 23 34.61 8.16 -4.68
CA VAL A 23 33.53 8.39 -5.65
C VAL A 23 32.57 7.21 -5.66
N ILE A 24 33.07 5.97 -5.70
CA ILE A 24 32.23 4.76 -5.65
C ILE A 24 31.41 4.74 -4.36
N TYR A 25 32.03 5.07 -3.22
CA TYR A 25 31.35 5.16 -1.93
C TYR A 25 30.26 6.24 -1.94
N HIS A 26 30.54 7.43 -2.46
CA HIS A 26 29.57 8.52 -2.54
C HIS A 26 28.38 8.17 -3.46
N LEU A 27 28.63 7.53 -4.60
CA LEU A 27 27.59 7.06 -5.50
C LEU A 27 26.75 5.96 -4.84
N TYR A 28 27.38 5.01 -4.14
CA TYR A 28 26.68 3.93 -3.44
C TYR A 28 25.85 4.46 -2.26
N ALA A 29 26.39 5.40 -1.48
CA ALA A 29 25.69 6.07 -0.39
C ALA A 29 24.51 6.91 -0.90
N GLY A 30 24.67 7.61 -2.03
CA GLY A 30 23.61 8.37 -2.67
C GLY A 30 22.46 7.49 -3.17
N VAL A 31 22.77 6.35 -3.79
CA VAL A 31 21.77 5.37 -4.23
C VAL A 31 21.00 4.79 -3.04
N ILE A 32 21.70 4.37 -1.99
CA ILE A 32 21.06 3.84 -0.76
C ILE A 32 20.20 4.90 -0.08
N SER A 33 20.70 6.14 0.03
CA SER A 33 19.95 7.24 0.62
C SER A 33 18.67 7.53 -0.16
N ASN A 34 18.73 7.48 -1.50
CA ASN A 34 17.57 7.67 -2.36
C ASN A 34 16.54 6.54 -2.21
N HIS A 35 16.97 5.28 -2.10
CA HIS A 35 16.06 4.16 -1.84
C HIS A 35 15.39 4.26 -0.47
N ILE A 36 16.13 4.66 0.57
CA ILE A 36 15.57 4.86 1.92
C ILE A 36 14.63 6.08 1.94
N ALA A 37 14.96 7.16 1.23
CA ALA A 37 14.10 8.34 1.12
C ALA A 37 12.80 8.05 0.37
N ALA A 38 12.87 7.28 -0.73
CA ALA A 38 11.69 6.81 -1.47
C ALA A 38 10.79 5.90 -0.61
N PHE A 39 11.39 5.05 0.24
CA PHE A 39 10.64 4.23 1.18
C PHE A 39 10.07 5.04 2.37
N ARG A 40 10.73 6.14 2.76
CA ARG A 40 10.33 7.04 3.84
C ARG A 40 9.33 8.12 3.39
N GLN A 41 9.05 8.26 2.10
CA GLN A 41 7.86 8.99 1.66
C GLN A 41 6.62 8.24 2.18
N ARG A 42 6.25 8.52 3.43
CA ARG A 42 4.95 8.17 3.97
C ARG A 42 3.95 8.73 2.99
N ARG A 43 3.27 7.85 2.26
CA ARG A 43 2.19 8.26 1.37
C ARG A 43 1.11 8.83 2.28
N THR A 44 1.03 10.15 2.29
CA THR A 44 0.02 10.88 3.04
C THR A 44 -1.27 10.76 2.28
N VAL A 45 -2.28 10.16 2.90
CA VAL A 45 -3.64 10.13 2.35
C VAL A 45 -4.30 11.47 2.66
N ASP A 46 -4.84 12.15 1.65
CA ASP A 46 -5.68 13.32 1.87
C ASP A 46 -7.02 12.87 2.48
N LEU A 47 -7.39 13.48 3.61
CA LEU A 47 -8.66 13.18 4.29
C LEU A 47 -9.87 13.55 3.43
N ARG A 48 -9.74 14.49 2.49
CA ARG A 48 -10.82 14.85 1.57
C ARG A 48 -11.12 13.72 0.61
N ASP A 49 -10.08 13.13 0.03
CA ASP A 49 -10.20 11.99 -0.89
C ASP A 49 -10.68 10.75 -0.13
N LEU A 50 -10.15 10.52 1.07
CA LEU A 50 -10.62 9.44 1.94
C LEU A 50 -12.12 9.59 2.24
N LEU A 51 -12.58 10.80 2.57
CA LEU A 51 -14.00 11.07 2.84
C LEU A 51 -14.84 10.86 1.57
N ALA A 52 -14.41 11.36 0.42
CA ALA A 52 -15.14 11.21 -0.84
C ALA A 52 -15.35 9.72 -1.19
N VAL A 53 -14.30 8.92 -1.11
CA VAL A 53 -14.35 7.47 -1.36
C VAL A 53 -15.18 6.76 -0.29
N SER A 54 -15.10 7.18 0.97
CA SER A 54 -15.91 6.61 2.05
C SER A 54 -17.41 6.84 1.81
N VAL A 55 -17.79 8.02 1.34
CA VAL A 55 -19.19 8.33 0.98
C VAL A 55 -19.64 7.49 -0.21
N GLU A 56 -18.81 7.37 -1.24
CA GLU A 56 -19.12 6.53 -2.40
C GLU A 56 -19.26 5.05 -2.02
N ALA A 57 -18.34 4.54 -1.19
CA ALA A 57 -18.40 3.19 -0.65
C ALA A 57 -19.72 2.97 0.12
N ALA A 58 -20.12 3.90 0.98
CA ALA A 58 -21.38 3.82 1.73
C ALA A 58 -22.61 3.82 0.81
N LEU A 59 -22.64 4.62 -0.25
CA LEU A 59 -23.72 4.62 -1.23
C LEU A 59 -23.83 3.28 -1.97
N LEU A 60 -22.70 2.72 -2.39
CA LEU A 60 -22.65 1.41 -3.05
C LEU A 60 -23.05 0.29 -2.09
N GLY A 61 -22.57 0.32 -0.85
CA GLY A 61 -22.98 -0.61 0.21
C GLY A 61 -24.49 -0.56 0.48
N GLY A 62 -25.06 0.64 0.58
CA GLY A 62 -26.51 0.83 0.75
C GLY A 62 -27.33 0.31 -0.44
N THR A 63 -26.80 0.44 -1.65
CA THR A 63 -27.43 -0.10 -2.87
C THR A 63 -27.49 -1.63 -2.83
N GLU A 64 -26.44 -2.30 -2.34
CA GLU A 64 -26.43 -3.76 -2.17
C GLU A 64 -27.44 -4.22 -1.11
N VAL A 65 -27.59 -3.48 0.00
CA VAL A 65 -28.61 -3.78 1.02
C VAL A 65 -30.02 -3.66 0.44
N LYS A 66 -30.28 -2.59 -0.34
CA LYS A 66 -31.57 -2.39 -1.00
C LYS A 66 -31.84 -3.50 -2.02
N LYS A 67 -30.85 -3.88 -2.83
CA LYS A 67 -30.96 -4.96 -3.81
C LYS A 67 -31.33 -6.29 -3.16
N VAL A 68 -30.66 -6.67 -2.06
CA VAL A 68 -30.99 -7.91 -1.32
C VAL A 68 -32.40 -7.86 -0.71
N ARG A 69 -32.86 -6.67 -0.28
CA ARG A 69 -34.24 -6.47 0.18
C ARG A 69 -35.25 -6.63 -0.96
N ASP A 70 -35.00 -6.02 -2.11
CA ASP A 70 -35.89 -6.01 -3.27
C ASP A 70 -35.95 -7.39 -3.97
N GLU A 71 -34.85 -8.13 -3.99
CA GLU A 71 -34.77 -9.49 -4.55
C GLU A 71 -35.48 -10.54 -3.68
N ASN A 72 -36.00 -10.15 -2.50
CA ASN A 72 -36.58 -11.04 -1.49
C ASN A 72 -35.67 -12.23 -1.14
N SER A 73 -34.37 -12.10 -1.44
CA SER A 73 -33.31 -13.07 -1.25
C SER A 73 -32.68 -12.93 0.13
N LEU A 74 -33.52 -12.54 1.11
CA LEU A 74 -33.25 -12.56 2.53
C LEU A 74 -33.15 -14.02 2.98
N ASN A 75 -32.09 -14.68 2.51
CA ASN A 75 -31.60 -15.93 3.07
C ASN A 75 -31.06 -15.59 4.46
N GLU A 76 -31.97 -15.36 5.40
CA GLU A 76 -31.71 -15.16 6.82
C GLU A 76 -31.08 -16.43 7.36
N LYS A 77 -29.75 -16.53 7.27
CA LYS A 77 -28.99 -17.56 7.98
C LYS A 77 -28.82 -17.09 9.41
N SER A 78 -29.49 -17.77 10.34
CA SER A 78 -29.23 -17.62 11.77
C SER A 78 -27.77 -17.97 12.06
N LYS A 79 -26.98 -16.98 12.48
CA LYS A 79 -25.56 -17.15 12.84
C LYS A 79 -25.42 -17.86 14.19
N GLY A 80 -26.44 -17.76 15.04
CA GLY A 80 -26.53 -18.35 16.37
C GLY A 80 -27.63 -17.67 17.18
N LYS A 81 -27.70 -17.97 18.49
CA LYS A 81 -28.51 -17.20 19.44
C LYS A 81 -27.60 -16.24 20.22
N THR A 82 -28.05 -15.01 20.41
CA THR A 82 -27.40 -14.06 21.33
C THR A 82 -27.45 -14.62 22.76
N LYS A 83 -26.67 -14.05 23.69
CA LYS A 83 -26.69 -14.43 25.11
C LYS A 83 -28.08 -14.30 25.77
N GLU A 84 -28.99 -13.57 25.12
CA GLU A 84 -30.37 -13.32 25.53
C GLU A 84 -31.38 -14.26 24.82
N GLY A 85 -30.90 -15.18 23.97
CA GLY A 85 -31.74 -16.18 23.31
C GLY A 85 -32.40 -15.73 22.00
N ALA A 86 -32.19 -14.48 21.56
CA ALA A 86 -32.67 -13.98 20.28
C ALA A 86 -31.77 -14.50 19.14
N ASN A 87 -32.34 -14.80 17.96
CA ASN A 87 -31.52 -15.19 16.81
C ASN A 87 -30.65 -14.00 16.37
N GLU A 88 -29.33 -14.21 16.31
CA GLU A 88 -28.40 -13.30 15.66
C GLU A 88 -28.56 -13.49 14.15
N LEU A 89 -29.37 -12.62 13.55
CA LEU A 89 -29.62 -12.61 12.12
C LEU A 89 -28.47 -11.88 11.43
N LEU A 90 -27.70 -12.59 10.62
CA LEU A 90 -26.78 -11.99 9.68
C LEU A 90 -27.44 -12.08 8.30
N THR A 91 -27.81 -10.94 7.72
CA THR A 91 -28.39 -10.97 6.38
C THR A 91 -27.27 -11.11 5.35
N THR A 92 -27.57 -11.74 4.22
CA THR A 92 -26.69 -11.73 3.05
C THR A 92 -26.36 -10.29 2.60
N GLY A 93 -27.26 -9.34 2.84
CA GLY A 93 -27.08 -7.92 2.58
C GLY A 93 -25.97 -7.27 3.41
N ASP A 94 -25.87 -7.59 4.70
CA ASP A 94 -24.82 -7.06 5.58
C ASP A 94 -23.43 -7.53 5.13
N LEU A 95 -23.31 -8.82 4.77
CA LEU A 95 -22.05 -9.37 4.26
C LEU A 95 -21.65 -8.80 2.89
N GLN A 96 -22.62 -8.66 1.98
CA GLN A 96 -22.35 -8.14 0.63
C GLN A 96 -22.00 -6.66 0.66
N SER A 97 -22.75 -5.85 1.41
CA SER A 97 -22.47 -4.42 1.57
C SER A 97 -21.13 -4.18 2.24
N HIS A 98 -20.80 -4.91 3.31
CA HIS A 98 -19.50 -4.80 3.98
C HIS A 98 -18.33 -5.15 3.05
N ARG A 99 -18.43 -6.28 2.33
CA ARG A 99 -17.40 -6.67 1.35
C ARG A 99 -17.20 -5.62 0.26
N LYS A 100 -18.29 -5.03 -0.22
CA LYS A 100 -18.22 -3.99 -1.26
C LYS A 100 -17.52 -2.74 -0.76
N MET A 101 -17.90 -2.24 0.43
CA MET A 101 -17.28 -1.09 1.06
C MET A 101 -15.80 -1.31 1.35
N PHE A 102 -15.47 -2.45 1.96
CA PHE A 102 -14.10 -2.80 2.33
C PHE A 102 -13.20 -2.94 1.10
N ASN A 103 -13.67 -3.58 0.03
CA ASN A 103 -12.86 -3.74 -1.18
C ASN A 103 -12.59 -2.40 -1.87
N ILE A 104 -13.55 -1.48 -1.89
CA ILE A 104 -13.36 -0.16 -2.50
C ILE A 104 -12.32 0.64 -1.72
N ILE A 105 -12.45 0.69 -0.40
CA ILE A 105 -11.54 1.46 0.46
C ILE A 105 -10.14 0.84 0.43
N SER A 106 -10.00 -0.48 0.56
CA SER A 106 -8.69 -1.15 0.58
C SER A 106 -7.96 -1.12 -0.76
N ASN A 107 -8.68 -1.16 -1.89
CA ASN A 107 -8.08 -0.99 -3.22
C ASN A 107 -7.65 0.46 -3.48
N THR A 108 -8.39 1.44 -2.96
CA THR A 108 -8.12 2.86 -3.19
C THR A 108 -7.04 3.40 -2.26
N PHE A 109 -7.01 2.93 -1.01
CA PHE A 109 -6.04 3.32 0.01
C PHE A 109 -5.39 2.09 0.66
N PRO A 110 -4.46 1.41 -0.04
CA PRO A 110 -3.74 0.25 0.51
C PRO A 110 -2.87 0.63 1.71
N GLU A 111 -2.58 1.92 1.90
CA GLU A 111 -1.79 2.49 3.00
C GLU A 111 -2.51 2.48 4.36
N VAL A 112 -3.84 2.39 4.35
CA VAL A 112 -4.70 2.64 5.52
C VAL A 112 -5.09 1.33 6.24
N ASN A 113 -4.85 0.18 5.61
CA ASN A 113 -5.29 -1.14 6.08
C ASN A 113 -4.20 -1.89 6.87
#